data_AF-A0AAN8IEE4-F1
#
_entry.id   AF-A0AAN8IEE4-F1
#
_cell.length_a   1.000
_cell.length_b   1.000
_cell.length_c   1.000
_cell.angle_alpha   90.00
_cell.angle_beta   90.00
_cell.angle_gamma   90.00
#
_symmetry.space_group_name_H-M   'P 1'
#
loop_
_entity.id
_entity.type
_entity.pdbx_description
1 polymer ?
#
loop_
_entity_poly.entity_id
_entity_poly.type
_entity_poly.pdbx_seq_one_letter_code
_entity_poly.pdbx_strand_id
1 'polypeptide(L)'
;MFIGGAALALIVHLISPSEPNGAMSQSYTDSQIHLIYGTFFGLNMISVIIFMCLPTKQYDSIASNSQAVVPSLREQFEKFKSSVTEVNMLLLMPFFGYMGLIVSFLIGVYPTTLAFTDALKKDVYIVAIYSLAMGSAEIFGGVVLRRLIKKCQDWKLIVTITMHFLAVSAALVIILLSVPEMSTIKPTTGTTLLIKP
;
A
#
# COMPACT_ATOMS: atom_id res chain seq x y z
N MET A 1 0.62 -0.51 6.12
CA MET A 1 -0.23 -1.70 5.88
C MET A 1 -0.30 -2.69 7.06
N PHE A 2 0.79 -2.89 7.80
CA PHE A 2 0.93 -4.00 8.78
C PHE A 2 -0.15 -4.04 9.89
N ILE A 3 -0.35 -2.93 10.61
CA ILE A 3 -1.30 -2.86 11.72
C ILE A 3 -2.75 -3.06 11.24
N GLY A 4 -3.08 -2.53 10.05
CA GLY A 4 -4.39 -2.72 9.43
C GLY A 4 -4.64 -4.18 9.04
N GLY A 5 -3.64 -4.87 8.48
CA GLY A 5 -3.72 -6.30 8.20
C GLY A 5 -3.85 -7.16 9.46
N ALA A 6 -3.13 -6.82 10.54
CA ALA A 6 -3.25 -7.50 11.83
C ALA A 6 -4.65 -7.34 12.44
N ALA A 7 -5.20 -6.12 12.37
CA ALA A 7 -6.56 -5.84 12.80
C ALA A 7 -7.57 -6.64 11.97
N LEU A 8 -7.42 -6.68 10.64
CA LEU A 8 -8.30 -7.48 9.77
C LEU A 8 -8.23 -8.98 10.12
N ALA A 9 -7.03 -9.52 10.35
CA ALA A 9 -6.85 -10.93 10.73
C ALA A 9 -7.53 -11.25 12.07
N LEU A 10 -7.37 -10.37 13.07
CA LEU A 10 -7.98 -10.50 14.38
C LEU A 10 -9.51 -10.41 14.30
N ILE A 11 -10.04 -9.48 13.49
CA ILE A 11 -11.48 -9.34 13.27
C ILE A 11 -12.05 -10.60 12.61
N VAL A 12 -11.40 -11.12 11.56
CA VAL A 12 -11.83 -12.37 10.90
C VAL A 12 -11.79 -13.55 11.88
N HIS A 13 -10.76 -13.60 12.73
CA HIS A 13 -10.64 -14.65 13.74
C HIS A 13 -11.74 -14.60 14.81
N LEU A 14 -12.13 -13.39 15.25
CA LEU A 14 -13.21 -13.20 16.22
C LEU A 14 -14.62 -13.41 15.62
N ILE A 15 -14.76 -13.31 14.30
CA ILE A 15 -16.07 -13.26 13.61
C ILE A 15 -16.37 -14.54 12.81
N SER A 16 -15.47 -15.54 12.80
CA SER A 16 -15.55 -16.78 12.03
C SER A 16 -17.01 -17.22 11.72
N PRO A 17 -17.45 -17.18 10.45
CA PRO A 17 -18.85 -17.44 10.12
C PRO A 17 -19.18 -18.90 10.42
N SER A 18 -20.29 -19.13 11.13
CA SER A 18 -20.97 -20.41 11.17
C SER A 18 -21.36 -20.81 9.73
N GLU A 19 -20.92 -21.97 9.24
CA GLU A 19 -21.35 -22.48 7.93
C GLU A 19 -22.89 -22.50 7.81
N PRO A 20 -23.44 -22.18 6.62
CA PRO A 20 -23.83 -23.29 5.75
C PRO A 20 -23.62 -23.04 4.25
N ASN A 21 -23.20 -24.11 3.58
CA ASN A 21 -23.46 -24.49 2.18
C ASN A 21 -23.34 -23.44 1.06
N GLY A 22 -22.31 -23.65 0.22
CA GLY A 22 -22.47 -23.70 -1.24
C GLY A 22 -23.02 -22.44 -1.93
N ALA A 23 -22.10 -21.61 -2.42
CA ALA A 23 -22.30 -20.72 -3.56
C ALA A 23 -23.37 -19.62 -3.43
N MET A 24 -23.05 -18.54 -2.73
CA MET A 24 -23.26 -17.16 -3.22
C MET A 24 -22.44 -16.21 -2.34
N SER A 25 -22.16 -15.00 -2.80
CA SER A 25 -21.34 -13.95 -2.15
C SER A 25 -21.26 -14.01 -0.62
N GLN A 26 -20.05 -13.85 -0.07
CA GLN A 26 -19.79 -13.76 1.36
C GLN A 26 -20.55 -12.55 1.94
N SER A 27 -21.78 -12.78 2.39
CA SER A 27 -22.64 -11.75 2.95
C SER A 27 -22.26 -11.55 4.40
N TYR A 28 -21.58 -10.44 4.69
CA TYR A 28 -21.33 -10.02 6.05
C TYR A 28 -22.63 -9.50 6.68
N THR A 29 -22.89 -9.87 7.92
CA THR A 29 -24.01 -9.31 8.69
C THR A 29 -23.74 -7.84 9.01
N ASP A 30 -24.78 -7.00 9.11
CA ASP A 30 -24.64 -5.58 9.44
C ASP A 30 -23.80 -5.32 10.71
N SER A 31 -23.93 -6.18 11.72
CA SER A 31 -23.11 -6.12 12.94
C SER A 31 -21.63 -6.37 12.67
N GLN A 32 -21.29 -7.28 11.75
CA GLN A 32 -19.91 -7.57 11.36
C GLN A 32 -19.32 -6.38 10.59
N ILE A 33 -20.12 -5.78 9.69
CA ILE A 33 -19.74 -4.57 8.94
C ILE A 33 -19.43 -3.43 9.90
N HIS A 34 -20.33 -3.13 10.86
CA HIS A 34 -20.10 -2.09 11.86
C HIS A 34 -18.85 -2.36 12.72
N LEU A 35 -18.55 -3.61 13.06
CA LEU A 35 -17.36 -3.95 13.83
C LEU A 35 -16.06 -3.73 13.03
N ILE A 36 -16.06 -4.13 11.75
CA ILE A 36 -14.93 -3.89 10.82
C ILE A 36 -14.66 -2.40 10.71
N TYR A 37 -15.66 -1.61 10.29
CA TYR A 37 -15.52 -0.17 10.11
C TYR A 37 -15.23 0.56 11.43
N GLY A 38 -15.85 0.14 12.52
CA GLY A 38 -15.62 0.69 13.86
C GLY A 38 -14.18 0.49 14.34
N THR A 39 -13.59 -0.68 14.10
CA THR A 39 -12.19 -0.94 14.45
C THR A 39 -11.23 -0.07 13.64
N PHE A 40 -11.45 0.06 12.33
CA PHE A 40 -10.63 0.95 11.49
C PHE A 40 -10.79 2.42 11.89
N PHE A 41 -11.99 2.86 12.24
CA PHE A 41 -12.23 4.20 12.75
C PHE A 41 -11.46 4.44 14.07
N GLY A 42 -11.56 3.51 15.01
CA GLY A 42 -10.83 3.58 16.29
C GLY A 42 -9.31 3.68 16.11
N LEU A 43 -8.74 2.85 15.24
CA LEU A 43 -7.31 2.90 14.91
C LEU A 43 -6.89 4.23 14.27
N ASN A 44 -7.73 4.80 13.39
CA ASN A 44 -7.48 6.11 12.81
C ASN A 44 -7.52 7.22 13.87
N MET A 45 -8.50 7.19 14.77
CA MET A 45 -8.62 8.18 15.85
C MET A 45 -7.41 8.12 16.79
N ILE A 46 -6.95 6.92 17.16
CA ILE A 46 -5.73 6.74 17.95
C ILE A 46 -4.51 7.33 17.21
N SER A 47 -4.37 7.07 15.90
CA SER A 47 -3.29 7.64 15.08
C SER A 47 -3.29 9.16 15.12
N VAL A 48 -4.46 9.79 14.95
CA VAL A 48 -4.61 11.26 15.01
C VAL A 48 -4.21 11.80 16.39
N ILE A 49 -4.64 11.15 17.48
CA ILE A 49 -4.28 11.57 18.84
C ILE A 49 -2.75 11.48 19.04
N ILE A 50 -2.12 10.40 18.59
CA ILE A 50 -0.66 10.25 18.66
C ILE A 50 0.05 11.38 17.90
N PHE A 51 -0.40 11.69 16.68
CA PHE A 51 0.16 12.78 15.88
C PHE A 51 -0.03 14.15 16.54
N MET A 52 -1.18 14.37 17.19
CA MET A 52 -1.48 15.60 17.92
C MET A 52 -0.61 15.75 19.18
N CYS A 53 -0.30 14.65 19.86
CA CYS A 53 0.58 14.63 21.03
C CYS A 53 2.08 14.66 20.66
N LEU A 54 2.44 14.54 19.37
CA LEU A 54 3.83 14.52 18.95
C LEU A 54 4.43 15.93 19.09
N PRO A 55 5.52 16.11 19.84
CA PRO A 55 6.09 17.44 20.05
C PRO A 55 6.62 18.03 18.74
N THR A 56 6.20 19.24 18.41
CA THR A 56 6.71 20.01 17.27
C THR A 56 8.10 20.57 17.60
N LYS A 57 9.11 19.72 17.57
CA LYS A 57 10.50 20.15 17.78
C LYS A 57 10.98 20.91 16.53
N GLN A 58 10.90 22.23 16.57
CA GLN A 58 11.60 23.07 15.60
C GLN A 58 13.10 23.04 15.97
N TYR A 59 13.91 22.46 15.09
CA TYR A 59 15.36 22.60 15.19
C TYR A 59 15.76 24.02 14.80
N ASP A 60 16.80 24.55 15.43
CA ASP A 60 17.49 25.77 14.99
C ASP A 60 18.16 25.50 13.64
N SER A 61 17.35 25.57 12.60
CA SER A 61 17.76 25.42 11.21
C SER A 61 17.90 26.82 10.61
N ILE A 62 18.74 26.97 9.59
CA ILE A 62 18.95 28.25 8.88
C ILE A 62 17.61 28.86 8.40
N ALA A 63 16.58 28.03 8.19
CA ALA A 63 15.21 28.43 7.88
C ALA A 63 14.43 29.12 9.02
N SER A 64 14.79 28.91 10.30
CA SER A 64 14.17 29.63 11.44
C SER A 64 14.73 31.05 11.61
N ASN A 65 15.97 31.28 11.17
CA ASN A 65 16.65 32.58 11.20
C ASN A 65 16.52 33.38 9.89
N SER A 66 16.11 32.77 8.78
CA SER A 66 15.73 33.51 7.58
C SER A 66 14.43 34.26 7.84
N GLN A 67 14.34 35.55 7.47
CA GLN A 67 13.07 36.29 7.48
C GLN A 67 12.01 35.41 6.78
N ALA A 68 11.08 34.88 7.57
CA ALA A 68 9.96 34.12 7.06
C ALA A 68 9.01 35.09 6.35
N VAL A 69 9.39 35.50 5.14
CA VAL A 69 8.47 36.17 4.23
C VAL A 69 7.49 35.09 3.83
N VAL A 70 6.35 35.05 4.53
CA VAL A 70 5.26 34.13 4.21
C VAL A 70 4.80 34.50 2.80
N PRO A 71 5.12 33.67 1.78
CA PRO A 71 4.84 34.05 0.40
C PRO A 71 3.33 34.12 0.20
N SER A 72 2.89 35.11 -0.58
CA SER A 72 1.46 35.23 -0.92
C SER A 72 0.97 33.97 -1.66
N LEU A 73 -0.32 33.64 -1.59
CA LEU A 73 -0.85 32.46 -2.30
C LEU A 73 -0.55 32.50 -3.81
N ARG A 74 -0.52 33.71 -4.38
CA ARG A 74 -0.16 33.93 -5.78
C ARG A 74 1.31 33.59 -6.05
N GLU A 75 2.22 34.05 -5.19
CA GLU A 75 3.65 33.70 -5.29
C GLU A 75 3.90 32.20 -5.08
N GLN A 76 3.16 31.55 -4.18
CA GLN A 76 3.23 30.10 -4.00
C GLN A 76 2.78 29.35 -5.25
N PHE A 77 1.68 29.78 -5.86
CA PHE A 77 1.18 29.19 -7.10
C PHE A 77 2.13 29.41 -8.28
N GLU A 78 2.75 30.59 -8.35
CA GLU A 78 3.75 30.90 -9.37
C GLU A 78 5.01 30.03 -9.22
N LYS A 79 5.52 29.89 -7.97
CA LYS A 79 6.62 28.98 -7.66
C LYS A 79 6.27 27.52 -7.98
N PHE A 80 5.05 27.09 -7.67
CA PHE A 80 4.57 25.76 -8.02
C PHE A 80 4.56 25.56 -9.54
N LYS A 81 4.00 26.50 -10.31
CA LYS A 81 3.98 26.45 -11.78
C LYS A 81 5.40 26.43 -12.37
N SER A 82 6.30 27.24 -11.81
CA SER A 82 7.71 27.23 -12.21
C SER A 82 8.33 25.85 -11.95
N SER A 83 8.10 25.28 -10.77
CA SER A 83 8.60 23.95 -10.41
C SER A 83 8.04 22.83 -11.28
N VAL A 84 6.79 22.92 -11.77
CA VAL A 84 6.21 21.92 -12.68
C VAL A 84 6.84 22.00 -14.08
N THR A 85 7.26 23.20 -14.50
CA THR A 85 7.89 23.42 -15.82
C THR A 85 9.40 23.16 -15.82
N GLU A 86 10.02 22.99 -14.65
CA GLU A 86 11.44 22.66 -14.53
C GLU A 86 11.79 21.34 -15.20
N VAL A 87 12.86 21.32 -16.00
CA VAL A 87 13.26 20.17 -16.82
C VAL A 87 13.52 18.93 -15.97
N ASN A 88 14.14 19.11 -14.80
CA ASN A 88 14.42 18.01 -13.87
C ASN A 88 13.13 17.39 -13.30
N MET A 89 12.12 18.21 -13.01
CA MET A 89 10.83 17.75 -12.52
C MET A 89 10.04 17.05 -13.64
N LEU A 90 10.11 17.59 -14.86
CA LEU A 90 9.49 16.98 -16.03
C LEU A 90 10.10 15.62 -16.37
N LEU A 91 11.41 15.45 -16.18
CA LEU A 91 12.10 14.16 -16.35
C LEU A 91 11.69 13.13 -15.29
N LEU A 92 11.37 13.56 -14.06
CA LEU A 92 10.89 12.70 -12.98
C LEU A 92 9.37 12.41 -13.07
N MET A 93 8.60 13.25 -13.76
CA MET A 93 7.16 13.09 -13.91
C MET A 93 6.71 11.69 -14.40
N PRO A 94 7.29 11.09 -15.46
CA PRO A 94 6.92 9.74 -15.88
C PRO A 94 7.24 8.69 -14.82
N PHE A 95 8.33 8.86 -14.05
CA PHE A 95 8.66 7.97 -12.94
C PHE A 95 7.61 8.05 -11.82
N PHE A 96 7.16 9.25 -11.46
CA PHE A 96 6.06 9.41 -10.48
C PHE A 96 4.76 8.79 -10.97
N GLY A 97 4.42 8.95 -12.25
CA GLY A 97 3.25 8.31 -12.87
C GLY A 97 3.33 6.78 -12.79
N TYR A 98 4.46 6.21 -13.19
CA TYR A 98 4.72 4.76 -13.07
C TYR A 98 4.57 4.26 -11.63
N MET A 99 5.17 4.94 -10.66
CA MET A 99 5.07 4.56 -9.24
C MET A 99 3.62 4.62 -8.76
N GLY A 100 2.86 5.64 -9.16
CA GLY A 100 1.43 5.76 -8.85
C GLY A 100 0.60 4.61 -9.41
N LEU A 101 0.87 4.20 -10.66
CA LEU A 101 0.18 3.06 -11.29
C LEU A 101 0.49 1.74 -10.57
N ILE A 102 1.76 1.47 -10.26
CA ILE A 102 2.15 0.24 -9.55
C ILE A 102 1.54 0.18 -8.15
N VAL A 103 1.56 1.29 -7.41
CA VAL A 103 0.96 1.35 -6.07
C VAL A 103 -0.56 1.15 -6.14
N SER A 104 -1.24 1.79 -7.10
CA SER A 104 -2.69 1.63 -7.29
C SER A 104 -3.06 0.20 -7.66
N PHE A 105 -2.24 -0.46 -8.50
CA PHE A 105 -2.43 -1.85 -8.87
C PHE A 105 -2.27 -2.80 -7.68
N LEU A 106 -1.20 -2.64 -6.89
CA LEU A 106 -0.92 -3.51 -5.74
C LEU A 106 -1.92 -3.29 -4.59
N ILE A 107 -2.33 -2.06 -4.31
CA ILE A 107 -3.23 -1.78 -3.17
C ILE A 107 -4.70 -2.01 -3.54
N GLY A 108 -5.10 -1.72 -4.78
CA GLY A 108 -6.50 -1.79 -5.19
C GLY A 108 -6.85 -3.04 -5.98
N VAL A 109 -6.20 -3.20 -7.14
CA VAL A 109 -6.61 -4.19 -8.14
C VAL A 109 -6.30 -5.62 -7.67
N TYR A 110 -5.06 -5.88 -7.26
CA TYR A 110 -4.59 -7.22 -6.90
C TYR A 110 -5.31 -7.86 -5.69
N PRO A 111 -5.47 -7.19 -4.53
CA PRO A 111 -6.21 -7.80 -3.41
C PRO A 111 -7.68 -8.08 -3.76
N THR A 112 -8.26 -7.28 -4.66
CA THR A 112 -9.61 -7.49 -5.16
C THR A 112 -9.70 -8.75 -6.03
N THR A 113 -8.70 -9.04 -6.87
CA THR A 113 -8.65 -10.30 -7.65
C THR A 113 -8.51 -11.52 -6.75
N LEU A 114 -7.74 -11.42 -5.66
CA LEU A 114 -7.63 -12.48 -4.65
C LEU A 114 -8.98 -12.76 -3.98
N ALA A 115 -9.73 -11.72 -3.63
CA ALA A 115 -11.04 -11.85 -2.99
C ALA A 115 -12.12 -12.44 -3.93
N PHE A 116 -12.00 -12.24 -5.25
CA PHE A 116 -12.94 -12.74 -6.26
C PHE A 116 -12.56 -14.07 -6.91
N THR A 117 -11.42 -14.65 -6.57
CA THR A 117 -11.03 -15.97 -7.11
C THR A 117 -11.65 -17.08 -6.26
N ASP A 118 -12.52 -17.91 -6.85
CA ASP A 118 -13.31 -18.90 -6.07
C ASP A 118 -12.44 -19.96 -5.36
N ALA A 119 -11.28 -20.31 -5.93
CA ALA A 119 -10.31 -21.22 -5.30
C ALA A 119 -9.73 -20.63 -4.00
N LEU A 120 -9.56 -19.31 -3.95
CA LEU A 120 -9.00 -18.56 -2.81
C LEU A 120 -10.09 -18.10 -1.84
N LYS A 121 -11.35 -18.02 -2.30
CA LYS A 121 -12.50 -17.56 -1.52
C LYS A 121 -12.77 -18.40 -0.27
N LYS A 122 -12.33 -19.67 -0.25
CA LYS A 122 -12.40 -20.53 0.94
C LYS A 122 -11.52 -20.02 2.09
N ASP A 123 -10.49 -19.25 1.77
CA ASP A 123 -9.51 -18.77 2.73
C ASP A 123 -9.80 -17.31 3.11
N VAL A 124 -10.69 -17.12 4.10
CA VAL A 124 -11.19 -15.80 4.52
C VAL A 124 -10.07 -14.85 4.96
N TYR A 125 -8.91 -15.40 5.33
CA TYR A 125 -7.75 -14.64 5.80
C TYR A 125 -6.87 -14.10 4.67
N ILE A 126 -7.12 -14.45 3.40
CA ILE A 126 -6.16 -14.17 2.32
C ILE A 126 -5.86 -12.67 2.14
N VAL A 127 -6.87 -11.81 2.25
CA VAL A 127 -6.70 -10.34 2.17
C VAL A 127 -5.98 -9.79 3.41
N ALA A 128 -6.21 -10.41 4.58
CA ALA A 128 -5.53 -10.06 5.82
C ALA A 128 -4.03 -10.42 5.76
N ILE A 129 -3.73 -11.64 5.30
CA ILE A 129 -2.37 -12.15 5.10
C ILE A 129 -1.64 -11.30 4.05
N TYR A 130 -2.31 -10.97 2.94
CA TYR A 130 -1.75 -10.07 1.94
C TYR A 130 -1.36 -8.71 2.54
N SER A 131 -2.27 -8.09 3.30
CA SER A 131 -2.03 -6.80 3.95
C SER A 131 -0.92 -6.86 5.00
N LEU A 132 -0.83 -7.96 5.76
CA LEU A 132 0.26 -8.23 6.71
C LEU A 132 1.60 -8.40 6.00
N ALA A 133 1.64 -9.17 4.91
CA ALA A 133 2.85 -9.40 4.11
C ALA A 133 3.34 -8.09 3.50
N MET A 134 2.43 -7.28 2.93
CA MET A 134 2.76 -5.96 2.38
C MET A 134 3.31 -5.03 3.46
N GLY A 135 2.70 -5.00 4.63
CA GLY A 135 3.20 -4.23 5.77
C GLY A 135 4.54 -4.71 6.32
N SER A 136 4.77 -6.02 6.31
CA SER A 136 6.06 -6.60 6.71
C SER A 136 7.17 -6.23 5.72
N ALA A 137 6.86 -6.22 4.43
CA ALA A 137 7.78 -5.78 3.38
C ALA A 137 8.13 -4.28 3.50
N GLU A 138 7.16 -3.42 3.87
CA GLU A 138 7.41 -2.00 4.17
C GLU A 138 8.43 -1.83 5.32
N ILE A 139 8.23 -2.57 6.43
CA ILE A 139 9.14 -2.54 7.58
C ILE A 139 10.52 -3.09 7.18
N PHE A 140 10.56 -4.21 6.46
CA PHE A 140 11.80 -4.78 5.95
C PHE A 140 12.57 -3.78 5.07
N GLY A 141 11.89 -3.06 4.18
CA GLY A 141 12.50 -2.03 3.36
C GLY A 141 13.05 -0.85 4.18
N GLY A 142 12.28 -0.36 5.14
CA GLY A 142 12.72 0.74 6.01
C GLY A 142 13.91 0.39 6.90
N VAL A 143 13.99 -0.86 7.36
CA VAL A 143 14.98 -1.30 8.36
C VAL A 143 16.21 -1.96 7.73
N VAL A 144 16.02 -2.87 6.78
CA VAL A 144 17.07 -3.70 6.18
C VAL A 144 17.64 -3.04 4.93
N LEU A 145 16.79 -2.71 3.95
CA LEU A 145 17.24 -2.09 2.70
C LEU A 145 17.91 -0.74 2.95
N ARG A 146 17.36 0.08 3.87
CA ARG A 146 18.01 1.35 4.27
C ARG A 146 19.43 1.15 4.81
N ARG A 147 19.67 0.10 5.61
CA ARG A 147 21.02 -0.21 6.12
C ARG A 147 21.95 -0.68 5.00
N LEU A 148 21.44 -1.51 4.10
CA LEU A 148 22.21 -2.02 2.96
C LEU A 148 22.63 -0.87 2.01
N ILE A 149 21.70 0.01 1.65
CA ILE A 149 21.97 1.19 0.81
C ILE A 149 23.03 2.08 1.47
N LYS A 150 22.96 2.33 2.79
CA LYS A 150 23.98 3.12 3.48
C LYS A 150 25.40 2.55 3.35
N LYS A 151 25.54 1.22 3.25
CA LYS A 151 26.82 0.55 3.06
C LYS A 151 27.39 0.73 1.65
N CYS A 152 26.54 0.92 0.64
CA CYS A 152 26.91 1.04 -0.77
C CYS A 152 27.31 2.47 -1.21
N GLN A 153 27.95 3.26 -0.33
CA GLN A 153 28.43 4.65 -0.49
C GLN A 153 28.14 5.35 -1.84
N ASP A 154 28.85 4.97 -2.91
CA ASP A 154 28.82 5.65 -4.22
C ASP A 154 27.74 5.14 -5.19
N TRP A 155 27.19 3.95 -4.95
CA TRP A 155 26.25 3.26 -5.86
C TRP A 155 24.81 3.23 -5.33
N LYS A 156 24.51 4.03 -4.30
CA LYS A 156 23.22 4.01 -3.57
C LYS A 156 22.01 4.11 -4.49
N LEU A 157 22.05 5.04 -5.43
CA LEU A 157 20.94 5.28 -6.34
C LEU A 157 20.74 4.11 -7.30
N ILE A 158 21.83 3.66 -7.93
CA ILE A 158 21.81 2.54 -8.90
C ILE A 158 21.32 1.26 -8.21
N VAL A 159 21.88 0.91 -7.05
CA VAL A 159 21.48 -0.28 -6.27
C VAL A 159 19.99 -0.22 -5.91
N THR A 160 19.48 0.95 -5.53
CA THR A 160 18.06 1.12 -5.16
C THR A 160 17.15 0.93 -6.38
N ILE A 161 17.50 1.54 -7.52
CA ILE A 161 16.71 1.44 -8.75
C ILE A 161 16.73 0.00 -9.28
N THR A 162 17.89 -0.65 -9.31
CA THR A 162 18.02 -2.05 -9.76
C THR A 162 17.23 -3.00 -8.86
N MET A 163 17.31 -2.83 -7.54
CA MET A 163 16.54 -3.65 -6.60
C MET A 163 15.03 -3.46 -6.81
N HIS A 164 14.57 -2.22 -6.98
CA HIS A 164 13.17 -1.93 -7.28
C HIS A 164 12.71 -2.60 -8.58
N PHE A 165 13.49 -2.44 -9.66
CA PHE A 165 13.19 -3.05 -10.96
C PHE A 165 13.06 -4.58 -10.87
N LEU A 166 14.01 -5.24 -10.21
CA LEU A 166 13.99 -6.70 -10.05
C LEU A 166 12.79 -7.15 -9.21
N ALA A 167 12.51 -6.47 -8.10
CA ALA A 167 11.41 -6.80 -7.21
C ALA A 167 10.04 -6.64 -7.89
N VAL A 168 9.82 -5.51 -8.57
CA VAL A 168 8.55 -5.26 -9.27
C VAL A 168 8.38 -6.19 -10.47
N SER A 169 9.44 -6.44 -11.25
CA SER A 169 9.38 -7.36 -12.38
C SER A 169 9.04 -8.78 -11.91
N ALA A 170 9.73 -9.27 -10.87
CA ALA A 170 9.43 -10.58 -10.29
C ALA A 170 8.00 -10.65 -9.75
N ALA A 171 7.54 -9.62 -9.03
CA ALA A 171 6.19 -9.57 -8.50
C ALA A 171 5.14 -9.60 -9.62
N LEU A 172 5.29 -8.79 -10.68
CA LEU A 172 4.36 -8.76 -11.80
C LEU A 172 4.32 -10.11 -12.54
N VAL A 173 5.47 -10.77 -12.73
CA VAL A 173 5.52 -12.12 -13.34
C VAL A 173 4.78 -13.12 -12.46
N ILE A 174 5.02 -13.13 -11.14
CA ILE A 174 4.32 -14.04 -10.22
C ILE A 174 2.81 -13.78 -10.24
N ILE A 175 2.39 -12.52 -10.22
CA ILE A 175 0.97 -12.13 -10.28
C ILE A 175 0.34 -12.60 -11.58
N LEU A 176 0.99 -12.37 -12.73
CA LEU A 176 0.50 -12.82 -14.05
C LEU A 176 0.32 -14.34 -14.10
N LEU A 177 1.24 -15.10 -13.51
CA LEU A 177 1.18 -16.56 -13.49
C LEU A 177 0.14 -17.12 -12.50
N SER A 178 -0.24 -16.32 -11.48
CA SER A 178 -1.10 -16.74 -10.37
C SER A 178 -2.56 -16.28 -10.50
N VAL A 179 -2.86 -15.28 -11.33
CA VAL A 179 -4.18 -14.65 -11.41
C VAL A 179 -4.93 -15.09 -12.68
N PRO A 180 -6.17 -15.62 -12.57
CA PRO A 180 -7.00 -15.92 -13.74
C PRO A 180 -7.45 -14.65 -14.48
N GLU A 181 -7.54 -14.70 -15.82
CA GLU A 181 -7.85 -13.52 -16.66
C GLU A 181 -9.14 -12.76 -16.27
N MET A 182 -10.15 -13.49 -15.76
CA MET A 182 -11.46 -12.93 -15.43
C MET A 182 -11.64 -12.49 -13.97
N SER A 183 -10.66 -12.70 -13.09
CA SER A 183 -10.81 -12.47 -11.64
C SER A 183 -11.00 -11.01 -11.24
N THR A 184 -10.69 -10.06 -12.13
CA THR A 184 -10.87 -8.61 -11.87
C THR A 184 -12.31 -8.14 -12.15
N ILE A 185 -13.06 -8.88 -12.96
CA ILE A 185 -14.37 -8.46 -13.49
C ILE A 185 -15.51 -9.24 -12.83
N LYS A 186 -15.31 -10.53 -12.55
CA LYS A 186 -16.33 -11.40 -11.97
C LYS A 186 -15.72 -12.54 -11.14
N PRO A 187 -16.47 -13.09 -10.17
CA PRO A 187 -16.10 -14.34 -9.53
C PRO A 187 -15.84 -15.41 -10.59
N THR A 188 -14.68 -16.06 -10.51
CA THR A 188 -14.27 -17.03 -11.54
C THR A 188 -13.64 -18.28 -10.94
N THR A 189 -13.97 -19.41 -11.57
CA THR A 189 -13.36 -20.74 -11.37
C THR A 189 -12.29 -21.03 -12.43
N GLY A 190 -11.90 -20.04 -13.23
CA GLY A 190 -10.95 -20.20 -14.33
C GLY A 190 -9.57 -20.70 -13.88
N THR A 191 -8.96 -21.56 -14.69
CA THR A 191 -7.61 -22.08 -14.44
C THR A 191 -6.56 -20.99 -14.60
N THR A 192 -5.64 -20.89 -13.65
CA THR A 192 -4.46 -20.03 -13.73
C THR A 192 -3.49 -20.52 -14.80
N LEU A 193 -2.63 -19.62 -15.29
CA LEU A 193 -1.68 -19.91 -16.36
C LEU A 193 -0.67 -21.00 -15.98
N LEU A 194 -0.19 -21.01 -14.72
CA LEU A 194 0.86 -21.96 -14.32
C LEU A 194 0.83 -22.38 -12.84
N ILE A 195 0.53 -21.46 -11.91
CA ILE A 195 0.50 -21.75 -10.47
C ILE A 195 -0.94 -22.00 -10.04
N LYS A 196 -1.28 -23.25 -9.71
CA LYS A 196 -2.60 -23.62 -9.17
C LYS A 196 -2.61 -23.35 -7.65
N PRO A 197 -3.56 -22.56 -7.14
CA PRO A 197 -3.81 -22.45 -5.71
C PRO A 197 -4.46 -23.72 -5.14
#